data_AF-A0A2H0CCY7-F1
#
_entry.id   AF-A0A2H0CCY7-F1
#
_cell.length_a   1.000
_cell.length_b   1.000
_cell.length_c   1.000
_cell.angle_alpha   90.00
_cell.angle_beta   90.00
_cell.angle_gamma   90.00
#
_symmetry.space_group_name_H-M   'P 1'
#
loop_
_entity.id
_entity.type
_entity.pdbx_description
1 polymer ?
#
loop_
_entity_poly.entity_id
_entity_poly.type
_entity_poly.pdbx_seq_one_letter_code
_entity_poly.pdbx_strand_id
1 'polypeptide(L)'
;MLLEMHCHTSRYSRCSQIAPANLVRQVKKKELQGIVITEHHYLWKGDELEALRVEAELDKNFLILSGQEVVTDIGHVLVFGAPGTIEEETSLEALRRDFPEAALVWAHPFRDGSVPDEKKLLNPMLDGVEIFSMNHTPKENYLGLKTWHKYKFTATSGSDTHAEGMAGAYPTQFDHPIFTIGDLVNGIKKSGCRPFFKEIPRSGTNSTVTEITIGTKGDDESRNRIILKNITGDKKWEALKTSSEITAFLYKNGFGEGQFRVPGIIDINDEERLIIENGQRGKNLFDLLTRVDKSIGADYFRLAARWLARFHNKAIKEGDIKGVIKKELRRFDSYLDSFKRAKSPYLKKIEPVIKYVKEREEGMFLKEKNSFILNHGDYHPKNIIIGQDLQHDITTLFISVIDFGSSILFPRAFDVGYFISQFQSQFFSHPDVLRYYKEADFIDTYIKEADNIPEDFSGQVKLFKIRANLSIAAYLIKVGKGQSPKMNSTLSFL
;
A
#
# COMPACT_ATOMS: atom_id res chain seq x y z
N MET A 1 -14.15 22.66 -4.31
CA MET A 1 -14.68 22.48 -2.93
C MET A 1 -14.75 20.98 -2.62
N LEU A 2 -14.47 20.55 -1.40
CA LEU A 2 -14.54 19.15 -0.95
C LEU A 2 -15.68 18.98 0.05
N LEU A 3 -16.56 18.03 -0.22
CA LEU A 3 -17.75 17.75 0.59
C LEU A 3 -17.78 16.27 0.97
N GLU A 4 -18.20 16.00 2.22
CA GLU A 4 -18.76 14.70 2.59
C GLU A 4 -20.19 14.63 2.06
N MET A 5 -20.51 13.57 1.32
CA MET A 5 -21.76 13.45 0.56
C MET A 5 -22.66 12.32 1.03
N HIS A 6 -22.14 11.39 1.83
CA HIS A 6 -22.88 10.24 2.32
C HIS A 6 -22.50 9.95 3.76
N CYS A 7 -23.38 10.29 4.69
CA CYS A 7 -23.15 10.05 6.10
C CYS A 7 -24.44 9.96 6.90
N HIS A 8 -24.38 9.12 7.94
CA HIS A 8 -25.51 8.79 8.79
C HIS A 8 -25.19 9.18 10.23
N THR A 9 -26.19 9.65 10.98
CA THR A 9 -26.02 9.93 12.40
C THR A 9 -26.86 8.99 13.25
N SER A 10 -26.43 8.80 14.49
CA SER A 10 -27.20 8.06 15.50
C SER A 10 -28.56 8.67 15.83
N ARG A 11 -28.86 9.91 15.38
CA ARG A 11 -30.13 10.58 15.68
C ARG A 11 -31.29 10.00 14.88
N TYR A 12 -31.06 9.70 13.59
CA TYR A 12 -32.12 9.24 12.68
C TYR A 12 -31.80 7.94 11.96
N SER A 13 -30.54 7.49 11.95
CA SER A 13 -30.15 6.17 11.40
C SER A 13 -29.67 5.23 12.50
N ARG A 14 -30.47 4.19 12.79
CA ARG A 14 -30.21 3.21 13.87
C ARG A 14 -28.92 2.41 13.71
N CYS A 15 -28.43 2.30 12.48
CA CYS A 15 -27.18 1.63 12.13
C CYS A 15 -25.94 2.48 12.50
N SER A 16 -26.10 3.78 12.71
CA SER A 16 -25.00 4.70 13.02
C SER A 16 -24.83 4.89 14.52
N GLN A 17 -23.57 4.93 14.98
CA GLN A 17 -23.19 5.12 16.39
C GLN A 17 -22.60 6.52 16.66
N ILE A 18 -22.47 7.36 15.63
CA ILE A 18 -21.85 8.68 15.77
C ILE A 18 -22.91 9.76 16.06
N ALA A 19 -22.67 10.59 17.06
CA ALA A 19 -23.52 11.75 17.34
C ALA A 19 -23.37 12.80 16.22
N PRO A 20 -24.45 13.50 15.81
CA PRO A 20 -24.40 14.50 14.76
C PRO A 20 -23.29 15.55 14.94
N ALA A 21 -23.16 16.15 16.13
CA ALA A 21 -22.14 17.16 16.37
C ALA A 21 -20.71 16.62 16.24
N ASN A 22 -20.48 15.36 16.66
CA ASN A 22 -19.18 14.71 16.50
C ASN A 22 -18.86 14.44 15.03
N LEU A 23 -19.86 13.98 14.25
CA LEU A 23 -19.71 13.77 12.81
C LEU A 23 -19.23 15.03 12.10
N VAL A 24 -19.93 16.15 12.29
CA VAL A 24 -19.58 17.38 11.58
C VAL A 24 -18.21 17.93 12.02
N ARG A 25 -17.89 17.84 13.33
CA ARG A 25 -16.56 18.22 13.84
C ARG A 25 -15.45 17.37 13.22
N GLN A 26 -15.64 16.06 13.06
CA GLN A 26 -14.65 15.18 12.44
C GLN A 26 -14.47 15.50 10.95
N VAL A 27 -15.55 15.73 10.21
CA VAL A 27 -15.48 16.18 8.82
C VAL A 27 -14.70 17.49 8.69
N LYS A 28 -14.92 18.46 9.59
CA LYS A 28 -14.15 19.71 9.63
C LYS A 28 -12.67 19.50 9.95
N LYS A 29 -12.33 18.62 10.90
CA LYS A 29 -10.93 18.24 11.22
C LYS A 29 -10.19 17.63 10.03
N LYS A 30 -10.91 16.99 9.11
CA LYS A 30 -10.37 16.50 7.83
C LYS A 30 -10.22 17.57 6.76
N GLU A 31 -10.38 18.85 7.12
CA GLU A 31 -10.27 20.01 6.23
C GLU A 31 -11.29 20.03 5.08
N LEU A 32 -12.40 19.29 5.19
CA LEU A 32 -13.52 19.38 4.25
C LEU A 32 -14.26 20.70 4.48
N GLN A 33 -14.85 21.26 3.41
CA GLN A 33 -15.55 22.55 3.48
C GLN A 33 -17.04 22.41 3.81
N GLY A 34 -17.55 21.18 3.83
CA GLY A 34 -18.93 20.92 4.20
C GLY A 34 -19.31 19.45 4.22
N ILE A 35 -20.55 19.22 4.63
CA ILE A 35 -21.18 17.91 4.78
C ILE A 35 -22.61 17.95 4.25
N VAL A 36 -23.04 16.85 3.65
CA VAL A 36 -24.44 16.55 3.38
C VAL A 36 -24.85 15.36 4.22
N ILE A 37 -25.73 15.57 5.19
CA ILE A 37 -26.26 14.49 6.04
C ILE A 37 -27.34 13.77 5.24
N THR A 38 -27.24 12.44 5.13
CA THR A 38 -28.05 11.62 4.22
C THR A 38 -28.65 10.43 4.96
N GLU A 39 -29.44 10.70 6.00
CA GLU A 39 -30.08 9.65 6.79
C GLU A 39 -30.99 8.77 5.93
N HIS A 40 -31.22 7.53 6.37
CA HIS A 40 -32.20 6.66 5.74
C HIS A 40 -33.60 7.25 5.86
N HIS A 41 -34.24 7.55 4.73
CA HIS A 41 -35.63 8.02 4.66
C HIS A 41 -35.94 9.21 5.58
N TYR A 42 -34.99 10.12 5.80
CA TYR A 42 -35.21 11.34 6.58
C TYR A 42 -34.41 12.53 6.03
N LEU A 43 -35.12 13.63 5.79
CA LEU A 43 -34.51 14.91 5.42
C LEU A 43 -34.53 15.85 6.63
N TRP A 44 -33.36 16.26 7.10
CA TRP A 44 -33.24 17.21 8.19
C TRP A 44 -33.84 18.57 7.81
N LYS A 45 -34.56 19.18 8.75
CA LYS A 45 -35.14 20.51 8.58
C LYS A 45 -34.11 21.60 8.83
N GLY A 46 -34.37 22.80 8.31
CA GLY A 46 -33.44 23.93 8.42
C GLY A 46 -33.14 24.35 9.87
N ASP A 47 -34.14 24.31 10.75
CA ASP A 47 -33.98 24.57 12.18
C ASP A 47 -33.12 23.52 12.89
N GLU A 48 -33.23 22.24 12.50
CA GLU A 48 -32.38 21.16 13.01
C GLU A 48 -30.91 21.34 12.60
N LEU A 49 -30.67 21.74 11.34
CA LEU A 49 -29.33 22.00 10.83
C LEU A 49 -28.68 23.21 11.53
N GLU A 50 -29.44 24.26 11.84
CA GLU A 50 -28.91 25.40 12.59
C GLU A 50 -28.68 25.06 14.07
N ALA A 51 -29.55 24.25 14.68
CA ALA A 51 -29.30 23.73 16.02
C ALA A 51 -28.02 22.89 16.06
N LEU A 52 -27.81 22.03 15.06
CA LEU A 52 -26.59 21.24 14.92
C LEU A 52 -25.34 22.11 14.73
N ARG A 53 -25.43 23.18 13.94
CA ARG A 53 -24.34 24.14 13.77
C ARG A 53 -23.89 24.75 15.10
N VAL A 54 -24.86 25.15 15.93
CA VAL A 54 -24.59 25.67 17.28
C VAL A 54 -24.01 24.59 18.18
N GLU A 55 -24.63 23.40 18.22
CA GLU A 55 -24.17 22.25 19.02
C GLU A 55 -22.73 21.87 18.69
N ALA A 56 -22.36 21.90 17.40
CA ALA A 56 -21.03 21.54 16.90
C ALA A 56 -20.01 22.69 16.98
N GLU A 57 -20.41 23.90 17.39
CA GLU A 57 -19.58 25.11 17.48
C GLU A 57 -18.96 25.52 16.13
N LEU A 58 -19.77 25.50 15.07
CA LEU A 58 -19.32 25.74 13.70
C LEU A 58 -19.61 27.17 13.24
N ASP A 59 -18.60 27.81 12.66
CA ASP A 59 -18.76 29.06 11.92
C ASP A 59 -19.60 28.88 10.65
N LYS A 60 -20.06 30.00 10.07
CA LYS A 60 -20.91 30.00 8.87
C LYS A 60 -20.19 29.59 7.58
N ASN A 61 -18.86 29.46 7.58
CA ASN A 61 -18.11 29.09 6.38
C ASN A 61 -18.16 27.57 6.13
N PHE A 62 -18.44 26.77 7.16
CA PHE A 62 -18.62 25.34 6.99
C PHE A 62 -20.05 25.03 6.51
N LEU A 63 -20.19 24.45 5.32
CA LEU A 63 -21.48 24.14 4.71
C LEU A 63 -22.11 22.89 5.37
N ILE A 64 -23.37 22.99 5.79
CA ILE A 64 -24.16 21.84 6.25
C ILE A 64 -25.43 21.81 5.43
N LEU A 65 -25.63 20.72 4.68
CA LEU A 65 -26.83 20.46 3.89
C LEU A 65 -27.46 19.13 4.33
N SER A 66 -28.70 18.90 3.91
CA SER A 66 -29.35 17.60 4.04
C SER A 66 -29.71 17.03 2.67
N GLY A 67 -29.47 15.74 2.52
CA GLY A 67 -30.13 14.86 1.57
C GLY A 67 -30.77 13.71 2.35
N GLN A 68 -31.08 12.62 1.66
CA GLN A 68 -31.58 11.39 2.28
C GLN A 68 -31.18 10.18 1.43
N GLU A 69 -30.93 9.04 2.06
CA GLU A 69 -30.74 7.76 1.37
C GLU A 69 -32.09 7.02 1.34
N VAL A 70 -32.55 6.68 0.14
CA VAL A 70 -33.85 6.01 -0.09
C VAL A 70 -33.59 4.61 -0.63
N VAL A 71 -34.23 3.61 -0.03
CA VAL A 71 -34.22 2.23 -0.54
C VAL A 71 -35.11 2.13 -1.78
N THR A 72 -34.57 1.55 -2.85
CA THR A 72 -35.25 1.37 -4.13
C THR A 72 -35.06 -0.03 -4.72
N ASP A 73 -35.71 -0.28 -5.86
CA ASP A 73 -35.59 -1.52 -6.63
C ASP A 73 -34.19 -1.78 -7.20
N ILE A 74 -33.32 -0.76 -7.26
CA ILE A 74 -31.90 -0.91 -7.65
C ILE A 74 -30.94 -0.87 -6.47
N GLY A 75 -31.45 -0.91 -5.23
CA GLY A 75 -30.67 -0.68 -4.02
C GLY A 75 -30.83 0.75 -3.50
N HIS A 76 -29.82 1.29 -2.84
CA HIS A 76 -29.92 2.60 -2.20
C HIS A 76 -29.63 3.75 -3.18
N VAL A 77 -30.42 4.82 -3.10
CA VAL A 77 -30.26 6.03 -3.91
C VAL A 77 -30.18 7.23 -2.98
N LEU A 78 -29.11 8.02 -3.11
CA LEU A 78 -29.00 9.32 -2.45
C LEU A 78 -29.83 10.33 -3.24
N VAL A 79 -30.75 11.00 -2.55
CA VAL A 79 -31.64 12.01 -3.11
C VAL A 79 -31.27 13.37 -2.55
N PHE A 80 -30.79 14.24 -3.42
CA PHE A 80 -30.44 15.62 -3.09
C PHE A 80 -31.44 16.59 -3.73
N GLY A 81 -31.98 17.52 -2.93
CA GLY A 81 -32.91 18.55 -3.41
C GLY A 81 -34.39 18.13 -3.45
N ALA A 82 -34.77 17.02 -2.80
CA ALA A 82 -36.18 16.74 -2.56
C ALA A 82 -36.80 17.80 -1.61
N PRO A 83 -38.07 18.18 -1.80
CA PRO A 83 -38.73 19.21 -0.99
C PRO A 83 -39.09 18.73 0.44
N GLY A 84 -38.99 17.43 0.72
CA GLY A 84 -39.33 16.84 2.00
C GLY A 84 -38.84 15.40 2.13
N THR A 85 -39.12 14.79 3.28
CA THR A 85 -38.79 13.40 3.60
C THR A 85 -39.57 12.42 2.72
N ILE A 86 -38.89 11.37 2.25
CA ILE A 86 -39.44 10.25 1.51
C ILE A 86 -39.48 9.05 2.46
N GLU A 87 -40.60 8.88 3.16
CA GLU A 87 -40.73 7.91 4.26
C GLU A 87 -40.79 6.45 3.79
N GLU A 88 -41.26 6.20 2.57
CA GLU A 88 -41.48 4.86 2.04
C GLU A 88 -40.40 4.46 1.02
N GLU A 89 -40.15 3.14 0.94
CA GLU A 89 -39.39 2.55 -0.16
C GLU A 89 -40.16 2.75 -1.47
N THR A 90 -39.44 2.98 -2.57
CA THR A 90 -40.07 3.32 -3.85
C THR A 90 -39.18 2.91 -5.02
N SER A 91 -39.70 2.85 -6.24
CA SER A 91 -38.86 2.54 -7.41
C SER A 91 -38.04 3.75 -7.86
N LEU A 92 -36.90 3.50 -8.51
CA LEU A 92 -36.14 4.56 -9.18
C LEU A 92 -37.02 5.35 -10.18
N GLU A 93 -37.95 4.65 -10.83
CA GLU A 93 -38.90 5.25 -11.76
C GLU A 93 -39.82 6.28 -11.09
N ALA A 94 -40.41 5.89 -9.96
CA ALA A 94 -41.24 6.79 -9.18
C ALA A 94 -40.42 7.95 -8.61
N LEU A 95 -39.21 7.71 -8.08
CA LEU A 95 -38.34 8.79 -7.60
C LEU A 95 -38.04 9.83 -8.67
N ARG A 96 -37.63 9.41 -9.87
CA ARG A 96 -37.33 10.36 -10.95
C ARG A 96 -38.57 11.11 -11.42
N ARG A 97 -39.73 10.44 -11.47
CA ARG A 97 -41.00 11.06 -11.87
C ARG A 97 -41.46 12.10 -10.85
N ASP A 98 -41.40 11.76 -9.57
CA ASP A 98 -41.95 12.57 -8.49
C ASP A 98 -40.97 13.70 -8.07
N PHE A 99 -39.67 13.51 -8.29
CA PHE A 99 -38.60 14.48 -8.00
C PHE A 99 -37.69 14.74 -9.22
N PRO A 100 -38.21 15.31 -10.32
CA PRO A 100 -37.45 15.51 -11.57
C PRO A 100 -36.25 16.45 -11.41
N GLU A 101 -36.38 17.44 -10.54
CA GLU A 101 -35.33 18.43 -10.27
C GLU A 101 -34.26 17.93 -9.31
N ALA A 102 -34.54 16.91 -8.50
CA ALA A 102 -33.56 16.34 -7.57
C ALA A 102 -32.40 15.67 -8.31
N ALA A 103 -31.23 15.66 -7.68
CA ALA A 103 -30.12 14.81 -8.11
C ALA A 103 -30.27 13.43 -7.46
N LEU A 104 -30.29 12.38 -8.29
CA LEU A 104 -30.35 10.99 -7.85
C LEU A 104 -28.99 10.33 -8.08
N VAL A 105 -28.34 9.89 -7.01
CA VAL A 105 -27.03 9.23 -7.06
C VAL A 105 -27.17 7.80 -6.57
N TRP A 106 -26.74 6.82 -7.37
CA TRP A 106 -26.76 5.42 -6.94
C TRP A 106 -25.67 5.17 -5.90
N ALA A 107 -26.07 4.83 -4.68
CA ALA A 107 -25.17 4.64 -3.55
C ALA A 107 -24.53 3.25 -3.60
N HIS A 108 -23.22 3.20 -3.35
CA HIS A 108 -22.39 1.98 -3.20
C HIS A 108 -22.77 0.77 -4.08
N PRO A 109 -22.97 0.91 -5.41
CA PRO A 109 -23.51 -0.18 -6.24
C PRO A 109 -22.51 -1.31 -6.54
N PHE A 110 -21.25 -1.14 -6.12
CA PHE A 110 -20.19 -2.14 -6.23
C PHE A 110 -20.03 -2.98 -4.96
N ARG A 111 -20.82 -2.71 -3.91
CA ARG A 111 -20.79 -3.47 -2.65
C ARG A 111 -21.17 -4.93 -2.87
N ASP A 112 -20.68 -5.79 -1.98
CA ASP A 112 -20.94 -7.23 -1.95
C ASP A 112 -20.53 -7.94 -3.26
N GLY A 113 -19.47 -7.44 -3.91
CA GLY A 113 -18.93 -7.96 -5.17
C GLY A 113 -19.80 -7.68 -6.39
N SER A 114 -20.78 -6.78 -6.29
CA SER A 114 -21.63 -6.38 -7.42
C SER A 114 -20.80 -5.73 -8.54
N VAL A 115 -21.07 -6.15 -9.78
CA VAL A 115 -20.46 -5.59 -10.99
C VAL A 115 -21.58 -5.07 -11.91
N PRO A 116 -22.07 -3.84 -11.70
CA PRO A 116 -23.08 -3.24 -12.57
C PRO A 116 -22.60 -3.17 -14.02
N ASP A 117 -23.48 -3.53 -14.95
CA ASP A 117 -23.20 -3.38 -16.38
C ASP A 117 -23.29 -1.90 -16.82
N GLU A 118 -22.85 -1.65 -18.06
CA GLU A 118 -22.86 -0.32 -18.67
C GLU A 118 -24.26 0.30 -18.69
N LYS A 119 -25.30 -0.49 -18.96
CA LYS A 119 -26.67 0.02 -19.08
C LYS A 119 -27.19 0.52 -17.73
N LYS A 120 -26.86 -0.18 -16.64
CA LYS A 120 -27.21 0.26 -15.28
C LYS A 120 -26.44 1.50 -14.86
N LEU A 121 -25.14 1.55 -15.16
CA LEU A 121 -24.27 2.69 -14.81
C LEU A 121 -24.59 3.96 -15.61
N LEU A 122 -25.07 3.81 -16.84
CA LEU A 122 -25.50 4.89 -17.72
C LEU A 122 -27.02 5.07 -17.73
N ASN A 123 -27.72 4.59 -16.70
CA ASN A 123 -29.16 4.76 -16.61
C ASN A 123 -29.52 6.26 -16.60
N PRO A 124 -30.32 6.77 -17.57
CA PRO A 124 -30.62 8.19 -17.68
C PRO A 124 -31.45 8.75 -16.51
N MET A 125 -31.96 7.87 -15.65
CA MET A 125 -32.68 8.25 -14.43
C MET A 125 -31.75 8.57 -13.27
N LEU A 126 -30.45 8.30 -13.39
CA LEU A 126 -29.42 8.63 -12.41
C LEU A 126 -28.61 9.84 -12.90
N ASP A 127 -28.25 10.73 -11.98
CA ASP A 127 -27.36 11.86 -12.24
C ASP A 127 -25.92 11.58 -11.82
N GLY A 128 -25.69 10.52 -11.04
CA GLY A 128 -24.36 10.08 -10.66
C GLY A 128 -24.33 8.71 -9.99
N VAL A 129 -23.11 8.23 -9.74
CA VAL A 129 -22.84 6.93 -9.11
C VAL A 129 -21.75 7.11 -8.05
N GLU A 130 -21.96 6.58 -6.85
CA GLU A 130 -20.98 6.57 -5.78
C GLU A 130 -19.97 5.42 -5.98
N ILE A 131 -18.72 5.76 -6.35
CA ILE A 131 -17.71 4.74 -6.66
C ILE A 131 -16.75 4.45 -5.52
N PHE A 132 -16.68 5.35 -4.53
CA PHE A 132 -15.91 5.10 -3.31
C PHE A 132 -16.74 5.25 -2.04
N SER A 133 -16.61 4.27 -1.14
CA SER A 133 -17.23 4.21 0.17
C SER A 133 -16.33 3.46 1.17
N MET A 134 -16.47 3.73 2.48
CA MET A 134 -15.82 2.93 3.53
C MET A 134 -16.46 1.55 3.69
N ASN A 135 -17.71 1.38 3.23
CA ASN A 135 -18.40 0.10 3.22
C ASN A 135 -18.07 -0.74 1.97
N HIS A 136 -17.24 -0.22 1.07
CA HIS A 136 -16.59 -1.01 0.02
C HIS A 136 -15.24 -1.54 0.50
N THR A 137 -14.96 -2.80 0.15
CA THR A 137 -13.60 -3.32 0.15
C THR A 137 -12.71 -2.52 -0.82
N PRO A 138 -11.38 -2.53 -0.62
CA PRO A 138 -10.46 -1.90 -1.58
C PRO A 138 -10.61 -2.42 -3.03
N LYS A 139 -11.00 -3.70 -3.20
CA LYS A 139 -11.28 -4.30 -4.51
C LYS A 139 -12.51 -3.68 -5.17
N GLU A 140 -13.59 -3.48 -4.43
CA GLU A 140 -14.83 -2.86 -4.92
C GLU A 140 -14.63 -1.38 -5.25
N ASN A 141 -13.89 -0.66 -4.40
CA ASN A 141 -13.47 0.72 -4.70
C ASN A 141 -12.66 0.79 -6.01
N TYR A 142 -11.71 -0.12 -6.22
CA TYR A 142 -10.97 -0.20 -7.47
C TYR A 142 -11.88 -0.54 -8.67
N LEU A 143 -12.84 -1.43 -8.51
CA LEU A 143 -13.82 -1.75 -9.55
C LEU A 143 -14.65 -0.53 -9.96
N GLY A 144 -15.09 0.27 -8.99
CA GLY A 144 -15.76 1.55 -9.22
C GLY A 144 -14.89 2.54 -10.02
N LEU A 145 -13.63 2.69 -9.62
CA LEU A 145 -12.67 3.54 -10.37
C LEU A 145 -12.44 3.03 -11.80
N LYS A 146 -12.27 1.72 -11.97
CA LYS A 146 -12.02 1.09 -13.28
C LYS A 146 -13.21 1.26 -14.23
N THR A 147 -14.43 1.04 -13.74
CA THR A 147 -15.65 1.20 -14.54
C THR A 147 -15.92 2.67 -14.86
N TRP A 148 -15.67 3.59 -13.92
CA TRP A 148 -15.72 5.02 -14.19
C TRP A 148 -14.72 5.44 -15.26
N HIS A 149 -13.48 4.93 -15.20
CA HIS A 149 -12.47 5.17 -16.24
C HIS A 149 -12.91 4.69 -17.63
N LYS A 150 -13.69 3.60 -17.70
CA LYS A 150 -14.19 3.02 -18.95
C LYS A 150 -15.41 3.77 -19.50
N TYR A 151 -16.42 4.02 -18.67
CA TYR A 151 -17.75 4.48 -19.12
C TYR A 151 -17.99 5.98 -18.92
N LYS A 152 -17.16 6.67 -18.14
CA LYS A 152 -17.16 8.13 -17.97
C LYS A 152 -18.50 8.74 -17.50
N PHE A 153 -19.29 8.01 -16.71
CA PHE A 153 -20.45 8.55 -15.99
C PHE A 153 -20.04 9.59 -14.93
N THR A 154 -20.99 10.37 -14.41
CA THR A 154 -20.74 11.25 -13.25
C THR A 154 -20.44 10.42 -12.01
N ALA A 155 -19.22 10.50 -11.50
CA ALA A 155 -18.82 9.78 -10.31
C ALA A 155 -18.83 10.68 -9.07
N THR A 156 -19.24 10.11 -7.95
CA THR A 156 -19.18 10.71 -6.62
C THR A 156 -18.51 9.74 -5.65
N SER A 157 -18.22 10.22 -4.45
CA SER A 157 -17.83 9.41 -3.32
C SER A 157 -18.42 9.96 -2.03
N GLY A 158 -18.67 9.08 -1.09
CA GLY A 158 -19.13 9.44 0.24
C GLY A 158 -18.60 8.42 1.24
N SER A 159 -18.37 8.85 2.47
CA SER A 159 -17.74 7.95 3.45
C SER A 159 -18.69 6.88 3.96
N ASP A 160 -20.00 7.04 3.74
CA ASP A 160 -21.06 6.16 4.23
C ASP A 160 -20.89 5.91 5.73
N THR A 161 -20.82 7.02 6.46
CA THR A 161 -20.31 7.03 7.83
C THR A 161 -21.33 6.46 8.81
N HIS A 162 -20.97 5.39 9.51
CA HIS A 162 -21.72 4.85 10.67
C HIS A 162 -20.95 4.93 11.99
N ALA A 163 -19.66 5.27 11.96
CA ALA A 163 -18.80 5.35 13.13
C ALA A 163 -17.76 6.47 13.00
N GLU A 164 -17.21 6.93 14.13
CA GLU A 164 -16.33 8.10 14.19
C GLU A 164 -15.11 8.02 13.27
N GLY A 165 -14.46 6.85 13.17
CA GLY A 165 -13.28 6.65 12.32
C GLY A 165 -13.53 6.71 10.81
N MET A 166 -14.79 6.71 10.36
CA MET A 166 -15.16 6.70 8.93
C MET A 166 -15.41 8.11 8.38
N ALA A 167 -15.78 9.05 9.25
CA ALA A 167 -16.21 10.40 8.86
C ALA A 167 -15.20 11.08 7.93
N GLY A 168 -15.66 11.61 6.79
CA GLY A 168 -14.86 12.43 5.88
C GLY A 168 -13.70 11.71 5.17
N ALA A 169 -13.67 10.37 5.16
CA ALA A 169 -12.64 9.58 4.49
C ALA A 169 -12.69 9.68 2.94
N TYR A 170 -13.90 9.77 2.36
CA TYR A 170 -14.14 9.72 0.91
C TYR A 170 -14.86 10.98 0.37
N PRO A 171 -14.21 12.15 0.37
CA PRO A 171 -14.83 13.39 -0.10
C PRO A 171 -15.07 13.42 -1.61
N THR A 172 -16.19 14.01 -2.01
CA THR A 172 -16.43 14.44 -3.39
C THR A 172 -15.87 15.84 -3.61
N GLN A 173 -15.14 16.02 -4.71
CA GLN A 173 -14.67 17.32 -5.19
C GLN A 173 -15.67 17.93 -6.18
N PHE A 174 -16.11 19.15 -5.90
CA PHE A 174 -16.87 20.00 -6.81
C PHE A 174 -15.97 21.05 -7.47
N ASP A 175 -16.20 21.28 -8.77
CA ASP A 175 -15.45 22.23 -9.59
C ASP A 175 -15.80 23.69 -9.29
N HIS A 176 -17.02 23.93 -8.82
CA HIS A 176 -17.50 25.24 -8.42
C HIS A 176 -17.87 25.26 -6.92
N PRO A 177 -17.84 26.43 -6.26
CA PRO A 177 -18.32 26.58 -4.90
C PRO A 177 -19.80 26.20 -4.78
N ILE A 178 -20.16 25.55 -3.69
CA ILE A 178 -21.52 25.15 -3.34
C ILE A 178 -21.94 25.96 -2.13
N PHE A 179 -23.09 26.63 -2.20
CA PHE A 179 -23.65 27.40 -1.08
C PHE A 179 -25.03 26.89 -0.69
N THR A 180 -25.75 26.27 -1.62
CA THR A 180 -27.11 25.78 -1.44
C THR A 180 -27.27 24.35 -1.95
N ILE A 181 -28.37 23.70 -1.55
CA ILE A 181 -28.74 22.38 -2.11
C ILE A 181 -28.96 22.44 -3.63
N GLY A 182 -29.45 23.57 -4.15
CA GLY A 182 -29.60 23.78 -5.60
C GLY A 182 -28.26 23.82 -6.34
N ASP A 183 -27.23 24.44 -5.75
CA ASP A 183 -25.88 24.43 -6.34
C ASP A 183 -25.31 23.00 -6.39
N LEU A 184 -25.53 22.23 -5.32
CA LEU A 184 -25.11 20.83 -5.22
C LEU A 184 -25.75 19.98 -6.31
N VAL A 185 -27.07 20.06 -6.43
CA VAL A 185 -27.86 19.35 -7.45
C VAL A 185 -27.38 19.73 -8.85
N ASN A 186 -27.23 21.02 -9.14
CA ASN A 186 -26.73 21.49 -10.43
C ASN A 186 -25.31 20.98 -10.72
N GLY A 187 -24.44 20.95 -9.72
CA GLY A 187 -23.08 20.42 -9.83
C GLY A 187 -23.07 18.95 -10.25
N ILE A 188 -23.92 18.11 -9.63
CA ILE A 188 -24.04 16.68 -9.95
C ILE A 188 -24.63 16.50 -11.36
N LYS A 189 -25.79 17.11 -11.65
CA LYS A 189 -26.50 16.94 -12.94
C LYS A 189 -25.68 17.42 -14.14
N LYS A 190 -24.74 18.35 -13.95
CA LYS A 190 -23.84 18.85 -15.00
C LYS A 190 -22.46 18.17 -15.01
N SER A 191 -22.28 17.09 -14.25
CA SER A 191 -20.99 16.38 -14.11
C SER A 191 -19.84 17.27 -13.62
N GLY A 192 -20.14 18.33 -12.86
CA GLY A 192 -19.17 19.26 -12.26
C GLY A 192 -18.60 18.78 -10.93
N CYS A 193 -18.59 17.47 -10.70
CA CYS A 193 -18.05 16.83 -9.52
C CYS A 193 -17.33 15.53 -9.86
N ARG A 194 -16.43 15.09 -8.97
CA ARG A 194 -15.69 13.83 -9.06
C ARG A 194 -15.22 13.39 -7.67
N PRO A 195 -14.91 12.10 -7.46
CA PRO A 195 -14.26 11.67 -6.22
C PRO A 195 -12.90 12.35 -6.04
N PHE A 196 -12.53 12.68 -4.80
CA PHE A 196 -11.21 13.27 -4.51
C PHE A 196 -10.17 12.20 -4.17
N PHE A 197 -9.30 11.92 -5.13
CA PHE A 197 -8.20 10.97 -4.98
C PHE A 197 -6.98 11.38 -5.81
N LYS A 198 -5.86 10.72 -5.55
CA LYS A 198 -4.64 10.81 -6.36
C LYS A 198 -4.35 9.46 -6.97
N GLU A 199 -4.11 9.44 -8.26
CA GLU A 199 -3.67 8.26 -9.00
C GLU A 199 -2.30 8.56 -9.63
N ILE A 200 -1.29 7.83 -9.17
CA ILE A 200 0.11 8.05 -9.58
C ILE A 200 0.62 6.77 -10.25
N PRO A 201 0.56 6.69 -11.58
CA PRO A 201 1.15 5.58 -12.31
C PRO A 201 2.69 5.72 -12.33
N ARG A 202 3.38 4.60 -12.09
CA ARG A 202 4.82 4.44 -12.26
C ARG A 202 5.07 3.30 -13.23
N SER A 203 5.50 3.64 -14.43
CA SER A 203 5.80 2.67 -15.48
C SER A 203 7.25 2.19 -15.40
N GLY A 204 7.43 0.89 -15.33
CA GLY A 204 8.67 0.19 -15.66
C GLY A 204 8.57 -0.45 -17.04
N THR A 205 9.66 -1.06 -17.53
CA THR A 205 9.74 -1.60 -18.90
C THR A 205 8.64 -2.62 -19.22
N ASN A 206 8.22 -3.45 -18.25
CA ASN A 206 7.19 -4.50 -18.42
C ASN A 206 6.21 -4.58 -17.24
N SER A 207 6.09 -3.49 -16.48
CA SER A 207 5.23 -3.47 -15.29
C SER A 207 4.75 -2.05 -15.04
N THR A 208 3.49 -1.89 -14.69
CA THR A 208 2.94 -0.62 -14.26
C THR A 208 2.53 -0.78 -12.81
N VAL A 209 3.06 0.08 -11.94
CA VAL A 209 2.63 0.16 -10.54
C VAL A 209 1.86 1.45 -10.38
N THR A 210 0.58 1.37 -10.06
CA THR A 210 -0.27 2.54 -9.83
C THR A 210 -0.58 2.67 -8.36
N GLU A 211 -0.25 3.83 -7.78
CA GLU A 211 -0.61 4.17 -6.41
C GLU A 211 -1.89 5.01 -6.42
N ILE A 212 -2.94 4.51 -5.78
CA ILE A 212 -4.19 5.23 -5.55
C ILE A 212 -4.23 5.65 -4.09
N THR A 213 -4.38 6.95 -3.83
CA THR A 213 -4.55 7.50 -2.48
C THR A 213 -5.85 8.28 -2.43
N ILE A 214 -6.75 7.93 -1.52
CA ILE A 214 -8.07 8.53 -1.41
C ILE A 214 -8.17 9.37 -0.12
N GLY A 215 -8.85 10.52 -0.19
CA GLY A 215 -9.07 11.39 0.96
C GLY A 215 -8.06 12.54 1.15
N THR A 216 -8.34 13.39 2.14
CA THR A 216 -7.58 14.60 2.50
C THR A 216 -6.47 14.32 3.52
N LYS A 217 -5.67 15.36 3.82
CA LYS A 217 -4.41 15.26 4.59
C LYS A 217 -4.60 15.67 6.05
N GLY A 218 -5.84 15.74 6.52
CA GLY A 218 -6.23 16.38 7.78
C GLY A 218 -5.51 15.85 9.02
N ASP A 219 -5.92 16.36 10.18
CA ASP A 219 -5.21 16.17 11.45
C ASP A 219 -4.98 14.69 11.83
N ASP A 220 -5.91 13.82 11.44
CA ASP A 220 -5.80 12.36 11.46
C ASP A 220 -5.50 11.85 10.03
N GLU A 221 -4.23 11.84 9.62
CA GLU A 221 -3.84 11.49 8.24
C GLU A 221 -4.08 9.97 7.92
N SER A 222 -5.35 9.53 7.87
CA SER A 222 -5.85 8.16 7.75
C SER A 222 -6.22 7.78 6.30
N ARG A 223 -5.39 8.18 5.32
CA ARG A 223 -5.71 7.98 3.91
C ARG A 223 -5.58 6.51 3.52
N ASN A 224 -6.61 5.98 2.89
CA ASN A 224 -6.54 4.67 2.24
C ASN A 224 -5.61 4.75 1.02
N ARG A 225 -4.62 3.85 1.00
CA ARG A 225 -3.65 3.72 -0.09
C ARG A 225 -3.74 2.32 -0.68
N ILE A 226 -4.00 2.26 -1.98
CA ILE A 226 -4.07 1.01 -2.75
C ILE A 226 -2.92 1.03 -3.75
N ILE A 227 -2.20 -0.08 -3.84
CA ILE A 227 -1.16 -0.29 -4.85
C ILE A 227 -1.65 -1.34 -5.84
N LEU A 228 -1.67 -0.96 -7.10
CA LEU A 228 -2.00 -1.83 -8.22
C LEU A 228 -0.71 -2.20 -8.93
N LYS A 229 -0.46 -3.51 -9.14
CA LYS A 229 0.69 -3.99 -9.90
C LYS A 229 0.19 -4.76 -11.12
N ASN A 230 0.30 -4.15 -12.29
CA ASN A 230 0.04 -4.80 -13.57
C ASN A 230 1.37 -5.25 -14.20
N ILE A 231 1.43 -6.49 -14.68
CA ILE A 231 2.62 -7.03 -15.34
C ILE A 231 2.31 -7.56 -16.72
N THR A 232 3.21 -7.28 -17.67
CA THR A 232 3.21 -7.89 -19.00
C THR A 232 4.19 -9.06 -19.07
N GLY A 233 3.72 -10.19 -19.61
CA GLY A 233 4.51 -11.41 -19.84
C GLY A 233 4.39 -12.49 -18.77
N ASP A 234 4.22 -13.74 -19.21
CA ASP A 234 3.81 -14.87 -18.35
C ASP A 234 4.83 -15.17 -17.25
N LYS A 235 6.13 -15.25 -17.59
CA LYS A 235 7.18 -15.54 -16.59
C LYS A 235 7.25 -14.52 -15.47
N LYS A 236 6.94 -13.24 -15.76
CA LYS A 236 6.95 -12.17 -14.75
C LYS A 236 5.68 -12.19 -13.93
N TRP A 237 4.54 -12.53 -14.54
CA TRP A 237 3.27 -12.72 -13.84
C TRP A 237 3.39 -13.81 -12.79
N GLU A 238 3.88 -15.00 -13.17
CA GLU A 238 4.08 -16.11 -12.23
C GLU A 238 5.01 -15.72 -11.07
N ALA A 239 6.11 -15.02 -11.35
CA ALA A 239 7.02 -14.56 -10.30
C ALA A 239 6.36 -13.55 -9.33
N LEU A 240 5.54 -12.62 -9.84
CA LEU A 240 4.81 -11.67 -8.99
C LEU A 240 3.70 -12.36 -8.20
N LYS A 241 3.01 -13.34 -8.79
CA LYS A 241 1.99 -14.14 -8.12
C LYS A 241 2.58 -14.90 -6.94
N THR A 242 3.66 -15.67 -7.16
CA THR A 242 4.38 -16.37 -6.08
C THR A 242 4.85 -15.40 -4.98
N SER A 243 5.38 -14.23 -5.35
CA SER A 243 5.78 -13.20 -4.38
C SER A 243 4.60 -12.69 -3.54
N SER A 244 3.44 -12.51 -4.17
CA SER A 244 2.21 -12.06 -3.50
C SER A 244 1.63 -13.16 -2.61
N GLU A 245 1.69 -14.42 -3.02
CA GLU A 245 1.28 -15.57 -2.20
C GLU A 245 2.13 -15.71 -0.93
N ILE A 246 3.46 -15.54 -1.04
CA ILE A 246 4.36 -15.49 0.12
C ILE A 246 3.97 -14.34 1.05
N THR A 247 3.72 -13.16 0.48
CA THR A 247 3.31 -11.97 1.24
C THR A 247 1.99 -12.21 1.98
N ALA A 248 0.98 -12.79 1.30
CA ALA A 248 -0.31 -13.12 1.89
C ALA A 248 -0.19 -14.20 2.99
N PHE A 249 0.69 -15.19 2.80
CA PHE A 249 1.00 -16.18 3.83
C PHE A 249 1.59 -15.52 5.06
N LEU A 250 2.61 -14.65 4.91
CA LEU A 250 3.24 -13.94 6.02
C LEU A 250 2.25 -13.03 6.75
N TYR A 251 1.41 -12.31 6.00
CA TYR A 251 0.37 -11.45 6.55
C TYR A 251 -0.53 -12.23 7.52
N LYS A 252 -1.03 -13.39 7.10
CA LYS A 252 -1.87 -14.28 7.92
C LYS A 252 -1.11 -14.95 9.09
N ASN A 253 0.21 -15.00 9.03
CA ASN A 253 1.06 -15.69 9.99
C ASN A 253 1.87 -14.73 10.89
N GLY A 254 1.24 -13.63 11.32
CA GLY A 254 1.80 -12.73 12.33
C GLY A 254 2.63 -11.57 11.78
N PHE A 255 2.53 -11.29 10.47
CA PHE A 255 3.03 -10.06 9.84
C PHE A 255 1.92 -9.17 9.27
N GLY A 256 0.66 -9.38 9.67
CA GLY A 256 -0.45 -8.53 9.21
C GLY A 256 -0.62 -7.25 10.02
N GLU A 257 -0.31 -7.32 11.31
CA GLU A 257 -0.55 -6.25 12.29
C GLU A 257 0.61 -6.13 13.29
N GLY A 258 0.56 -5.14 14.18
CA GLY A 258 1.58 -4.93 15.21
C GLY A 258 2.85 -4.27 14.68
N GLN A 259 4.00 -4.49 15.30
CA GLN A 259 5.24 -3.79 14.93
C GLN A 259 5.90 -4.37 13.66
N PHE A 260 5.70 -5.66 13.34
CA PHE A 260 6.39 -6.34 12.23
C PHE A 260 5.38 -6.70 11.15
N ARG A 261 5.49 -6.09 9.97
CA ARG A 261 4.46 -6.15 8.94
C ARG A 261 4.96 -6.57 7.56
N VAL A 262 4.01 -6.96 6.72
CA VAL A 262 4.08 -6.99 5.26
C VAL A 262 2.79 -6.37 4.71
N PRO A 263 2.75 -5.93 3.44
CA PRO A 263 1.51 -5.45 2.82
C PRO A 263 0.41 -6.52 2.83
N GLY A 264 -0.82 -6.11 3.09
CA GLY A 264 -1.98 -6.98 2.89
C GLY A 264 -2.29 -7.14 1.40
N ILE A 265 -2.35 -8.37 0.90
CA ILE A 265 -2.81 -8.64 -0.47
C ILE A 265 -4.33 -8.64 -0.45
N ILE A 266 -4.93 -7.73 -1.22
CA ILE A 266 -6.37 -7.57 -1.36
C ILE A 266 -6.90 -8.54 -2.42
N ASP A 267 -6.25 -8.60 -3.58
CA ASP A 267 -6.71 -9.42 -4.71
C ASP A 267 -5.56 -9.86 -5.61
N ILE A 268 -5.71 -11.05 -6.18
CA ILE A 268 -4.84 -11.62 -7.22
C ILE A 268 -5.74 -12.01 -8.39
N ASN A 269 -5.70 -11.23 -9.47
CA ASN A 269 -6.56 -11.42 -10.63
C ASN A 269 -5.73 -11.92 -11.82
N ASP A 270 -5.85 -13.23 -12.12
CA ASP A 270 -5.16 -13.89 -13.24
C ASP A 270 -5.64 -13.41 -14.61
N GLU A 271 -6.95 -13.12 -14.76
CA GLU A 271 -7.52 -12.67 -16.04
C GLU A 271 -6.96 -11.31 -16.46
N GLU A 272 -6.82 -10.41 -15.50
CA GLU A 272 -6.32 -9.04 -15.71
C GLU A 272 -4.82 -8.90 -15.50
N ARG A 273 -4.16 -9.96 -15.01
CA ARG A 273 -2.74 -9.95 -14.58
C ARG A 273 -2.45 -8.77 -13.65
N LEU A 274 -3.27 -8.68 -12.60
CA LEU A 274 -3.29 -7.58 -11.65
C LEU A 274 -3.18 -8.11 -10.22
N ILE A 275 -2.27 -7.52 -9.44
CA ILE A 275 -2.26 -7.64 -7.98
C ILE A 275 -2.74 -6.33 -7.37
N ILE A 276 -3.62 -6.42 -6.39
CA ILE A 276 -4.07 -5.30 -5.57
C ILE A 276 -3.56 -5.53 -4.14
N GLU A 277 -2.84 -4.57 -3.57
CA GLU A 277 -2.32 -4.65 -2.20
C GLU A 277 -2.46 -3.34 -1.43
N ASN A 278 -2.49 -3.43 -0.10
CA ASN A 278 -2.53 -2.30 0.80
C ASN A 278 -1.20 -1.55 0.77
N GLY A 279 -1.25 -0.26 0.41
CA GLY A 279 -0.08 0.60 0.44
C GLY A 279 0.37 0.89 1.87
N GLN A 280 1.67 0.72 2.12
CA GLN A 280 2.26 0.96 3.44
C GLN A 280 2.60 2.45 3.62
N ARG A 281 2.15 3.04 4.72
CA ARG A 281 2.50 4.41 5.10
C ARG A 281 3.89 4.43 5.70
N GLY A 282 4.76 5.30 5.21
CA GLY A 282 6.10 5.45 5.78
C GLY A 282 7.14 5.84 4.74
N LYS A 283 8.39 5.83 5.18
CA LYS A 283 9.55 6.01 4.30
C LYS A 283 10.43 4.77 4.35
N ASN A 284 11.15 4.52 3.27
CA ASN A 284 12.09 3.42 3.28
C ASN A 284 13.25 3.71 4.25
N LEU A 285 13.87 2.65 4.78
CA LEU A 285 14.95 2.73 5.76
C LEU A 285 16.14 3.52 5.22
N PHE A 286 16.44 3.41 3.91
CA PHE A 286 17.51 4.18 3.28
C PHE A 286 17.31 5.70 3.46
N ASP A 287 16.13 6.20 3.10
CA ASP A 287 15.80 7.63 3.21
C ASP A 287 15.77 8.11 4.65
N LEU A 288 15.41 7.25 5.61
CA LEU A 288 15.36 7.62 7.02
C LEU A 288 16.75 7.72 7.64
N LEU A 289 17.63 6.72 7.46
CA LEU A 289 18.95 6.71 8.08
C LEU A 289 19.88 7.86 7.62
N THR A 290 19.56 8.49 6.49
CA THR A 290 20.25 9.70 6.02
C THR A 290 19.75 11.00 6.66
N ARG A 291 18.58 11.00 7.31
CA ARG A 291 17.87 12.22 7.74
C ARG A 291 17.54 12.29 9.22
N VAL A 292 17.29 11.15 9.86
CA VAL A 292 16.86 11.11 11.27
C VAL A 292 18.06 11.19 12.22
N ASP A 293 17.77 11.50 13.49
CA ASP A 293 18.76 11.41 14.56
C ASP A 293 19.41 10.02 14.59
N LYS A 294 20.71 9.99 14.91
CA LYS A 294 21.48 8.75 14.83
C LYS A 294 21.00 7.69 15.82
N SER A 295 20.57 8.07 17.01
CA SER A 295 20.02 7.14 18.01
C SER A 295 18.72 6.50 17.51
N ILE A 296 17.79 7.30 16.99
CA ILE A 296 16.53 6.84 16.39
C ILE A 296 16.79 5.93 15.19
N GLY A 297 17.73 6.31 14.31
CA GLY A 297 18.10 5.47 13.18
C GLY A 297 18.69 4.12 13.61
N ALA A 298 19.35 4.04 14.77
CA ALA A 298 19.89 2.79 15.27
C ALA A 298 18.76 1.85 15.74
N ASP A 299 17.68 2.41 16.29
CA ASP A 299 16.47 1.62 16.58
C ASP A 299 15.84 1.07 15.31
N TYR A 300 15.73 1.87 14.24
CA TYR A 300 15.20 1.38 12.96
C TYR A 300 16.09 0.30 12.32
N PHE A 301 17.40 0.46 12.44
CA PHE A 301 18.38 -0.51 11.97
C PHE A 301 18.28 -1.84 12.73
N ARG A 302 18.09 -1.79 14.06
CA ARG A 302 17.83 -2.96 14.90
C ARG A 302 16.46 -3.58 14.60
N LEU A 303 15.43 -2.77 14.34
CA LEU A 303 14.11 -3.28 13.94
C LEU A 303 14.18 -4.08 12.63
N ALA A 304 14.99 -3.65 11.66
CA ALA A 304 15.25 -4.43 10.45
C ALA A 304 15.86 -5.80 10.75
N ALA A 305 16.86 -5.86 11.64
CA ALA A 305 17.44 -7.15 12.06
C ALA A 305 16.40 -8.06 12.74
N ARG A 306 15.58 -7.50 13.63
CA ARG A 306 14.53 -8.23 14.35
C ARG A 306 13.45 -8.75 13.40
N TRP A 307 13.02 -7.93 12.44
CA TRP A 307 12.05 -8.34 11.42
C TRP A 307 12.58 -9.55 10.64
N LEU A 308 13.83 -9.48 10.17
CA LEU A 308 14.44 -10.57 9.40
C LEU A 308 14.59 -11.85 10.22
N ALA A 309 14.99 -11.74 11.49
CA ALA A 309 15.07 -12.88 12.41
C ALA A 309 13.71 -13.55 12.58
N ARG A 310 12.65 -12.77 12.87
CA ARG A 310 11.29 -13.28 13.02
C ARG A 310 10.76 -13.94 11.75
N PHE A 311 11.10 -13.40 10.58
CA PHE A 311 10.75 -14.01 9.30
C PHE A 311 11.43 -15.37 9.15
N HIS A 312 12.73 -15.46 9.41
CA HIS A 312 13.48 -16.71 9.38
C HIS A 312 13.02 -17.74 10.42
N ASN A 313 12.53 -17.31 11.58
CA ASN A 313 11.98 -18.20 12.61
C ASN A 313 10.70 -18.91 12.16
N LYS A 314 10.00 -18.41 11.12
CA LYS A 314 8.90 -19.15 10.49
C LYS A 314 9.37 -20.44 9.80
N ALA A 315 10.67 -20.56 9.53
CA ALA A 315 11.31 -21.77 9.03
C ALA A 315 10.58 -22.41 7.84
N ILE A 316 10.09 -21.57 6.92
CA ILE A 316 9.33 -22.00 5.74
C ILE A 316 10.26 -22.79 4.82
N LYS A 317 9.91 -24.02 4.46
CA LYS A 317 10.74 -24.94 3.64
C LYS A 317 10.14 -25.26 2.27
N GLU A 318 8.99 -24.69 1.95
CA GLU A 318 8.28 -24.96 0.71
C GLU A 318 8.94 -24.24 -0.48
N GLY A 319 9.13 -24.96 -1.60
CA GLY A 319 9.73 -24.44 -2.83
C GLY A 319 10.67 -25.41 -3.56
N ASP A 320 11.09 -25.04 -4.78
CA ASP A 320 11.94 -25.87 -5.63
C ASP A 320 13.45 -25.69 -5.32
N ILE A 321 13.94 -26.43 -4.32
CA ILE A 321 15.36 -26.44 -3.94
C ILE A 321 16.25 -26.88 -5.13
N LYS A 322 15.81 -27.84 -5.95
CA LYS A 322 16.63 -28.35 -7.06
C LYS A 322 16.80 -27.30 -8.15
N GLY A 323 15.72 -26.61 -8.51
CA GLY A 323 15.73 -25.49 -9.44
C GLY A 323 16.57 -24.32 -8.92
N VAL A 324 16.46 -24.01 -7.62
CA VAL A 324 17.30 -23.01 -6.95
C VAL A 324 18.79 -23.34 -7.09
N ILE A 325 19.21 -24.55 -6.70
CA ILE A 325 20.62 -24.98 -6.80
C ILE A 325 21.13 -24.85 -8.24
N LYS A 326 20.36 -25.34 -9.21
CA LYS A 326 20.72 -25.28 -10.63
C LYS A 326 20.88 -23.84 -11.13
N LYS A 327 19.98 -22.93 -10.71
CA LYS A 327 20.00 -21.51 -11.09
C LYS A 327 21.19 -20.79 -10.46
N GLU A 328 21.43 -21.02 -9.17
CA GLU A 328 22.49 -20.35 -8.43
C GLU A 328 23.89 -20.80 -8.86
N LEU A 329 24.09 -22.08 -9.20
CA LEU A 329 25.37 -22.56 -9.74
C LEU A 329 25.75 -21.88 -11.06
N ARG A 330 24.77 -21.62 -11.95
CA ARG A 330 24.98 -20.89 -13.22
C ARG A 330 25.30 -19.41 -13.00
N ARG A 331 24.99 -18.86 -11.82
CA ARG A 331 25.16 -17.43 -11.53
C ARG A 331 26.63 -17.04 -11.46
N PHE A 332 27.47 -17.95 -10.97
CA PHE A 332 28.92 -17.76 -10.92
C PHE A 332 29.55 -17.64 -12.31
N ASP A 333 29.08 -18.43 -13.28
CA ASP A 333 29.54 -18.33 -14.67
C ASP A 333 29.18 -16.95 -15.23
N SER A 334 27.96 -16.47 -14.95
CA SER A 334 27.53 -15.12 -15.33
C SER A 334 28.37 -14.00 -14.68
N TYR A 335 28.83 -14.18 -13.43
CA TYR A 335 29.73 -13.22 -12.80
C TYR A 335 31.05 -13.19 -13.56
N LEU A 336 31.70 -14.33 -13.74
CA LEU A 336 32.97 -14.44 -14.45
C LEU A 336 32.89 -13.86 -15.87
N ASP A 337 31.82 -14.18 -16.60
CA ASP A 337 31.56 -13.65 -17.95
C ASP A 337 31.39 -12.13 -17.98
N SER A 338 30.83 -11.54 -16.91
CA SER A 338 30.71 -10.08 -16.82
C SER A 338 32.08 -9.42 -16.73
N PHE A 339 32.98 -9.95 -15.89
CA PHE A 339 34.36 -9.44 -15.78
C PHE A 339 35.17 -9.68 -17.06
N LYS A 340 35.03 -10.85 -17.69
CA LYS A 340 35.71 -11.19 -18.96
C LYS A 340 35.27 -10.26 -20.08
N ARG A 341 33.96 -10.12 -20.32
CA ARG A 341 33.43 -9.28 -21.41
C ARG A 341 33.79 -7.81 -21.25
N ALA A 342 33.81 -7.31 -20.02
CA ALA A 342 34.20 -5.95 -19.72
C ALA A 342 35.73 -5.72 -19.72
N LYS A 343 36.54 -6.75 -19.99
CA LYS A 343 38.01 -6.72 -19.88
C LYS A 343 38.46 -6.08 -18.56
N SER A 344 37.80 -6.48 -17.47
CA SER A 344 38.00 -5.85 -16.17
C SER A 344 39.45 -6.05 -15.67
N PRO A 345 40.12 -5.00 -15.17
CA PRO A 345 41.47 -5.13 -14.61
C PRO A 345 41.50 -6.03 -13.35
N TYR A 346 40.33 -6.25 -12.74
CA TYR A 346 40.18 -7.06 -11.53
C TYR A 346 39.99 -8.55 -11.81
N LEU A 347 39.92 -8.98 -13.07
CA LEU A 347 39.59 -10.35 -13.45
C LEU A 347 40.52 -11.38 -12.77
N LYS A 348 41.85 -11.15 -12.79
CA LYS A 348 42.82 -12.05 -12.15
C LYS A 348 42.64 -12.16 -10.64
N LYS A 349 42.20 -11.07 -9.98
CA LYS A 349 41.92 -11.05 -8.54
C LYS A 349 40.61 -11.77 -8.21
N ILE A 350 39.58 -11.60 -9.04
CA ILE A 350 38.21 -12.05 -8.72
C ILE A 350 37.97 -13.54 -9.01
N GLU A 351 38.69 -14.11 -9.98
CA GLU A 351 38.48 -15.49 -10.42
C GLU A 351 38.71 -16.53 -9.28
N PRO A 352 39.78 -16.44 -8.47
CA PRO A 352 39.94 -17.31 -7.30
C PRO A 352 38.82 -17.13 -6.26
N VAL A 353 38.30 -15.91 -6.09
CA VAL A 353 37.22 -15.61 -5.13
C VAL A 353 35.92 -16.24 -5.59
N ILE A 354 35.57 -16.11 -6.87
CA ILE A 354 34.38 -16.76 -7.47
C ILE A 354 34.46 -18.27 -7.27
N LYS A 355 35.62 -18.87 -7.54
CA LYS A 355 35.85 -20.31 -7.36
C LYS A 355 35.67 -20.72 -5.89
N TYR A 356 36.29 -20.00 -4.96
CA TYR A 356 36.18 -20.27 -3.53
C TYR A 356 34.73 -20.25 -3.04
N VAL A 357 33.96 -19.21 -3.41
CA VAL A 357 32.56 -19.09 -3.00
C VAL A 357 31.72 -20.22 -3.61
N LYS A 358 31.95 -20.55 -4.89
CA LYS A 358 31.27 -21.64 -5.58
C LYS A 358 31.48 -22.98 -4.87
N GLU A 359 32.72 -23.33 -4.56
CA GLU A 359 33.07 -24.59 -3.87
C GLU A 359 32.43 -24.68 -2.47
N ARG A 360 32.41 -23.56 -1.72
CA ARG A 360 31.78 -23.53 -0.38
C ARG A 360 30.28 -23.76 -0.46
N GLU A 361 29.61 -23.15 -1.43
CA GLU A 361 28.16 -23.34 -1.59
C GLU A 361 27.77 -24.70 -2.16
N GLU A 362 28.54 -25.25 -3.10
CA GLU A 362 28.37 -26.63 -3.55
C GLU A 362 28.45 -27.60 -2.36
N GLY A 363 29.37 -27.36 -1.43
CA GLY A 363 29.45 -28.08 -0.16
C GLY A 363 28.17 -27.98 0.69
N MET A 364 27.60 -26.77 0.81
CA MET A 364 26.35 -26.54 1.54
C MET A 364 25.15 -27.24 0.88
N PHE A 365 25.06 -27.23 -0.45
CA PHE A 365 23.99 -27.93 -1.19
C PHE A 365 24.00 -29.44 -0.97
N LEU A 366 25.19 -30.02 -0.78
CA LEU A 366 25.35 -31.44 -0.50
C LEU A 366 25.04 -31.79 0.96
N LYS A 367 25.52 -30.99 1.91
CA LYS A 367 25.53 -31.34 3.34
C LYS A 367 24.39 -30.72 4.14
N GLU A 368 23.91 -29.55 3.75
CA GLU A 368 23.09 -28.67 4.60
C GLU A 368 21.72 -28.32 3.98
N LYS A 369 21.35 -28.89 2.82
CA LYS A 369 20.10 -28.56 2.11
C LYS A 369 18.83 -28.66 2.97
N ASN A 370 18.82 -29.53 3.98
CA ASN A 370 17.68 -29.71 4.89
C ASN A 370 17.51 -28.57 5.91
N SER A 371 18.55 -27.74 6.07
CA SER A 371 18.54 -26.54 6.91
C SER A 371 18.07 -25.29 6.17
N PHE A 372 17.85 -25.38 4.85
CA PHE A 372 17.47 -24.23 4.03
C PHE A 372 16.05 -23.81 4.37
N ILE A 373 15.85 -22.49 4.43
CA ILE A 373 14.57 -21.87 4.70
C ILE A 373 14.32 -20.78 3.66
N LEU A 374 13.08 -20.32 3.57
CA LEU A 374 12.73 -19.19 2.72
C LEU A 374 13.44 -17.93 3.21
N ASN A 375 14.25 -17.37 2.33
CA ASN A 375 14.88 -16.06 2.46
C ASN A 375 14.11 -15.08 1.57
N HIS A 376 14.13 -13.81 1.93
CA HIS A 376 13.60 -12.70 1.14
C HIS A 376 14.35 -12.57 -0.19
N GLY A 377 15.67 -12.81 -0.19
CA GLY A 377 16.48 -12.91 -1.40
C GLY A 377 16.96 -11.57 -1.98
N ASP A 378 16.26 -10.47 -1.67
CA ASP A 378 16.67 -9.09 -1.94
C ASP A 378 16.44 -8.16 -0.74
N TYR A 379 16.86 -8.61 0.46
CA TYR A 379 16.63 -7.87 1.71
C TYR A 379 17.62 -6.71 1.86
N HIS A 380 17.15 -5.48 1.66
CA HIS A 380 17.99 -4.28 1.74
C HIS A 380 17.21 -3.03 2.19
N PRO A 381 17.88 -1.94 2.64
CA PRO A 381 17.22 -0.75 3.21
C PRO A 381 16.10 -0.11 2.38
N LYS A 382 16.13 -0.20 1.05
CA LYS A 382 15.07 0.36 0.19
C LYS A 382 13.77 -0.48 0.14
N ASN A 383 13.81 -1.76 0.55
CA ASN A 383 12.67 -2.67 0.60
C ASN A 383 12.06 -2.77 2.01
N ILE A 384 12.54 -1.92 2.93
CA ILE A 384 12.10 -1.87 4.32
C ILE A 384 11.47 -0.51 4.54
N ILE A 385 10.19 -0.48 4.90
CA ILE A 385 9.42 0.73 5.20
C ILE A 385 9.29 0.85 6.71
N ILE A 386 9.60 2.02 7.25
CA ILE A 386 9.29 2.38 8.64
C ILE A 386 8.15 3.39 8.61
N GLY A 387 7.10 3.08 9.36
CA GLY A 387 5.85 3.83 9.41
C GLY A 387 5.29 3.91 10.83
N GLN A 388 4.23 4.70 10.98
CA GLN A 388 3.43 4.81 12.20
C GLN A 388 1.97 4.85 11.76
N ASP A 389 1.08 4.19 12.50
CA ASP A 389 -0.36 4.22 12.18
C ASP A 389 -0.92 5.63 12.44
N LEU A 390 -0.52 6.23 13.56
CA LEU A 390 -0.86 7.58 13.95
C LEU A 390 0.35 8.50 13.79
N GLN A 391 0.18 9.60 13.06
CA GLN A 391 1.30 10.47 12.63
C GLN A 391 2.14 11.03 13.79
N HIS A 392 1.48 11.25 14.93
CA HIS A 392 2.03 11.93 16.10
C HIS A 392 2.20 10.98 17.30
N ASP A 393 2.02 9.67 17.12
CA ASP A 393 2.18 8.68 18.19
C ASP A 393 3.18 7.59 17.81
N ILE A 394 4.39 7.74 18.37
CA ILE A 394 5.52 6.84 18.16
C ILE A 394 5.28 5.42 18.70
N THR A 395 4.31 5.24 19.60
CA THR A 395 3.97 3.91 20.09
C THR A 395 3.32 3.04 19.01
N THR A 396 2.82 3.66 17.94
CA THR A 396 2.24 2.99 16.77
C THR A 396 3.27 2.69 15.66
N LEU A 397 4.57 2.83 15.95
CA LEU A 397 5.66 2.54 15.02
C LEU A 397 5.63 1.08 14.55
N PHE A 398 5.73 0.90 13.23
CA PHE A 398 5.88 -0.39 12.59
C PHE A 398 7.02 -0.40 11.56
N ILE A 399 7.50 -1.61 11.27
CA ILE A 399 8.39 -1.94 10.18
C ILE A 399 7.67 -2.89 9.22
N SER A 400 7.56 -2.51 7.95
CA SER A 400 6.99 -3.35 6.89
C SER A 400 8.03 -3.67 5.83
N VAL A 401 8.09 -4.92 5.39
CA VAL A 401 8.99 -5.36 4.31
C VAL A 401 8.20 -5.70 3.07
N ILE A 402 8.74 -5.30 1.91
CA ILE A 402 8.08 -5.40 0.61
C ILE A 402 8.99 -6.09 -0.41
N ASP A 403 8.40 -6.56 -1.50
CA ASP A 403 9.10 -7.12 -2.67
C ASP A 403 9.82 -8.47 -2.43
N PHE A 404 9.01 -9.52 -2.23
CA PHE A 404 9.48 -10.91 -2.15
C PHE A 404 9.75 -11.54 -3.53
N GLY A 405 9.90 -10.74 -4.60
CA GLY A 405 10.09 -11.25 -5.97
C GLY A 405 11.38 -12.05 -6.18
N SER A 406 12.33 -11.93 -5.26
CA SER A 406 13.61 -12.65 -5.29
C SER A 406 13.70 -13.76 -4.24
N SER A 407 12.59 -14.14 -3.60
CA SER A 407 12.57 -15.13 -2.52
C SER A 407 13.23 -16.45 -2.93
N ILE A 408 13.97 -17.07 -2.01
CA ILE A 408 14.81 -18.22 -2.31
C ILE A 408 14.97 -19.14 -1.10
N LEU A 409 14.96 -20.46 -1.29
CA LEU A 409 15.29 -21.42 -0.24
C LEU A 409 16.80 -21.53 -0.09
N PHE A 410 17.35 -21.04 1.02
CA PHE A 410 18.79 -20.94 1.28
C PHE A 410 19.11 -20.93 2.78
N PRO A 411 20.39 -20.99 3.21
CA PRO A 411 20.75 -20.73 4.60
C PRO A 411 20.37 -19.31 5.01
N ARG A 412 19.80 -19.15 6.21
CA ARG A 412 19.40 -17.86 6.80
C ARG A 412 20.50 -16.79 6.80
N ALA A 413 21.77 -17.20 6.80
CA ALA A 413 22.91 -16.30 6.74
C ALA A 413 23.00 -15.54 5.41
N PHE A 414 22.26 -15.98 4.38
CA PHE A 414 22.20 -15.36 3.07
C PHE A 414 21.66 -13.94 3.13
N ASP A 415 20.42 -13.75 3.61
CA ASP A 415 19.83 -12.41 3.70
C ASP A 415 20.63 -11.52 4.64
N VAL A 416 21.19 -12.07 5.73
CA VAL A 416 22.03 -11.30 6.67
C VAL A 416 23.29 -10.79 5.98
N GLY A 417 24.04 -11.67 5.28
CA GLY A 417 25.23 -11.28 4.55
C GLY A 417 24.93 -10.32 3.40
N TYR A 418 23.83 -10.55 2.67
CA TYR A 418 23.38 -9.68 1.59
C TYR A 418 22.96 -8.30 2.11
N PHE A 419 22.23 -8.24 3.22
CA PHE A 419 21.83 -6.97 3.82
C PHE A 419 23.04 -6.12 4.18
N ILE A 420 24.06 -6.69 4.84
CA ILE A 420 25.27 -5.96 5.23
C ILE A 420 26.01 -5.41 4.01
N SER A 421 26.25 -6.23 2.99
CA SER A 421 26.95 -5.79 1.77
C SER A 421 26.13 -4.77 0.97
N GLN A 422 24.80 -4.95 0.88
CA GLN A 422 23.91 -3.98 0.24
C GLN A 422 23.86 -2.67 1.02
N PHE A 423 23.82 -2.72 2.35
CA PHE A 423 23.86 -1.54 3.21
C PHE A 423 25.14 -0.73 2.94
N GLN A 424 26.31 -1.38 3.00
CA GLN A 424 27.59 -0.74 2.69
C GLN A 424 27.62 -0.12 1.29
N SER A 425 27.15 -0.87 0.30
CA SER A 425 27.09 -0.40 -1.09
C SER A 425 26.13 0.77 -1.28
N GLN A 426 24.92 0.71 -0.73
CA GLN A 426 23.90 1.74 -0.89
C GLN A 426 24.31 3.04 -0.19
N PHE A 427 24.94 2.96 0.97
CA PHE A 427 25.41 4.10 1.74
C PHE A 427 26.88 4.49 1.47
N PHE A 428 27.48 4.02 0.36
CA PHE A 428 28.85 4.39 -0.03
C PHE A 428 29.09 5.92 -0.05
N SER A 429 28.09 6.70 -0.46
CA SER A 429 28.14 8.17 -0.48
C SER A 429 27.77 8.84 0.86
N HIS A 430 27.56 8.06 1.93
CA HIS A 430 27.13 8.53 3.24
C HIS A 430 28.03 7.93 4.34
N PRO A 431 29.31 8.34 4.43
CA PRO A 431 30.27 7.74 5.35
C PRO A 431 29.85 7.83 6.82
N ASP A 432 29.12 8.88 7.21
CA ASP A 432 28.61 9.03 8.58
C ASP A 432 27.59 7.95 8.97
N VAL A 433 26.77 7.50 8.00
CA VAL A 433 25.83 6.38 8.21
C VAL A 433 26.62 5.11 8.47
N LEU A 434 27.62 4.81 7.62
CA LEU A 434 28.47 3.62 7.79
C LEU A 434 29.32 3.66 9.06
N ARG A 435 29.69 4.86 9.51
CA ARG A 435 30.41 5.04 10.75
C ARG A 435 29.52 4.77 11.96
N TYR A 436 28.25 5.16 11.92
CA TYR A 436 27.37 5.06 13.09
C TYR A 436 26.67 3.70 13.21
N TYR A 437 26.17 3.14 12.10
CA TYR A 437 25.44 1.86 12.12
C TYR A 437 26.40 0.72 11.80
N LYS A 438 26.81 -0.03 12.84
CA LYS A 438 27.81 -1.09 12.69
C LYS A 438 27.18 -2.40 12.28
N GLU A 439 27.92 -3.18 11.50
CA GLU A 439 27.55 -4.55 11.15
C GLU A 439 27.27 -5.41 12.38
N ALA A 440 28.09 -5.27 13.43
CA ALA A 440 27.92 -6.00 14.69
C ALA A 440 26.54 -5.74 15.30
N ASP A 441 26.04 -4.49 15.29
CA ASP A 441 24.73 -4.16 15.85
C ASP A 441 23.60 -4.93 15.16
N PHE A 442 23.69 -5.09 13.83
CA PHE A 442 22.70 -5.85 13.07
C PHE A 442 22.80 -7.35 13.35
N ILE A 443 24.01 -7.91 13.28
CA ILE A 443 24.25 -9.34 13.46
C ILE A 443 23.89 -9.76 14.89
N ASP A 444 24.32 -9.01 15.90
CA ASP A 444 24.04 -9.32 17.31
C ASP A 444 22.54 -9.21 17.60
N THR A 445 21.86 -8.21 17.03
CA THR A 445 20.41 -8.07 17.17
C THR A 445 19.67 -9.22 16.49
N TYR A 446 20.11 -9.61 15.29
CA TYR A 446 19.56 -10.76 14.58
C TYR A 446 19.74 -12.04 15.40
N ILE A 447 20.95 -12.27 15.94
CA ILE A 447 21.28 -13.45 16.74
C ILE A 447 20.43 -13.52 18.02
N LYS A 448 20.21 -12.39 18.70
CA LYS A 448 19.39 -12.34 19.91
C LYS A 448 17.91 -12.67 19.67
N GLU A 449 17.42 -12.41 18.47
CA GLU A 449 16.01 -12.60 18.10
C GLU A 449 15.75 -13.91 17.33
N ALA A 450 16.78 -14.49 16.71
CA ALA A 450 16.63 -15.68 15.87
C ALA A 450 16.68 -16.99 16.67
N ASP A 451 15.79 -17.92 16.33
CA ASP A 451 15.73 -19.25 16.92
C ASP A 451 16.59 -20.24 16.11
N ASN A 452 17.27 -21.18 16.78
CA ASN A 452 18.03 -22.27 16.13
C ASN A 452 19.12 -21.78 15.15
N ILE A 453 20.09 -21.01 15.66
CA ILE A 453 21.20 -20.48 14.87
C ILE A 453 22.25 -21.58 14.62
N PRO A 454 22.72 -21.77 13.36
CA PRO A 454 23.79 -22.73 13.08
C PRO A 454 25.10 -22.40 13.83
N GLU A 455 25.87 -23.42 14.22
CA GLU A 455 27.15 -23.22 14.90
C GLU A 455 28.12 -22.34 14.10
N ASP A 456 28.23 -22.56 12.78
CA ASP A 456 29.07 -21.74 11.87
C ASP A 456 28.33 -20.52 11.28
N PHE A 457 27.32 -19.98 11.95
CA PHE A 457 26.53 -18.87 11.41
C PHE A 457 27.40 -17.65 11.03
N SER A 458 28.38 -17.29 11.87
CA SER A 458 29.30 -16.18 11.57
C SER A 458 30.15 -16.44 10.32
N GLY A 459 30.62 -17.67 10.11
CA GLY A 459 31.34 -18.07 8.90
C GLY A 459 30.46 -18.01 7.66
N GLN A 460 29.22 -18.48 7.77
CA GLN A 460 28.23 -18.39 6.68
C GLN A 460 27.91 -16.94 6.31
N VAL A 461 27.72 -16.04 7.30
CA VAL A 461 27.46 -14.61 7.03
C VAL A 461 28.64 -13.98 6.28
N LYS A 462 29.89 -14.27 6.69
CA LYS A 462 31.09 -13.80 5.97
C LYS A 462 31.12 -14.29 4.53
N LEU A 463 30.80 -15.56 4.30
CA LEU A 463 30.71 -16.13 2.95
C LEU A 463 29.68 -15.38 2.09
N PHE A 464 28.47 -15.14 2.62
CA PHE A 464 27.41 -14.48 1.85
C PHE A 464 27.61 -12.98 1.68
N LYS A 465 28.44 -12.33 2.51
CA LYS A 465 28.92 -10.97 2.22
C LYS A 465 29.81 -10.92 0.98
N ILE A 466 30.77 -11.86 0.87
CA ILE A 466 31.63 -12.04 -0.31
C ILE A 466 30.73 -12.35 -1.53
N ARG A 467 29.81 -13.30 -1.32
CA ARG A 467 28.51 -13.47 -1.98
C ARG A 467 27.98 -12.25 -2.73
N ALA A 468 27.38 -11.39 -1.92
CA ALA A 468 26.69 -10.20 -2.35
C ALA A 468 27.63 -9.21 -3.04
N ASN A 469 28.88 -9.08 -2.57
CA ASN A 469 29.85 -8.16 -3.18
C ASN A 469 30.24 -8.58 -4.61
N LEU A 470 30.33 -9.88 -4.91
CA LEU A 470 30.47 -10.36 -6.30
C LEU A 470 29.27 -9.94 -7.17
N SER A 471 28.05 -10.09 -6.63
CA SER A 471 26.82 -9.68 -7.32
C SER A 471 26.77 -8.16 -7.57
N ILE A 472 27.14 -7.36 -6.56
CA ILE A 472 27.22 -5.89 -6.66
C ILE A 472 28.27 -5.49 -7.70
N ALA A 473 29.44 -6.13 -7.69
CA ALA A 473 30.51 -5.84 -8.65
C ALA A 473 30.10 -6.17 -10.09
N ALA A 474 29.45 -7.32 -10.31
CA ALA A 474 28.89 -7.68 -11.61
C ALA A 474 27.82 -6.68 -12.09
N TYR A 475 26.95 -6.21 -11.18
CA TYR A 475 25.99 -5.14 -11.48
C TYR A 475 26.69 -3.82 -11.86
N LEU A 476 27.70 -3.40 -11.09
CA LEU A 476 28.48 -2.19 -11.38
C LEU A 476 29.12 -2.26 -12.77
N ILE A 477 29.66 -3.41 -13.16
CA ILE A 477 30.18 -3.63 -14.53
C ILE A 477 29.06 -3.43 -15.56
N LYS A 478 27.90 -4.07 -15.36
CA LYS A 478 26.76 -4.00 -16.29
C LYS A 478 26.27 -2.56 -16.53
N VAL A 479 26.34 -1.70 -15.51
CA VAL A 479 25.93 -0.28 -15.61
C VAL A 479 27.09 0.67 -15.94
N GLY A 480 28.22 0.16 -16.41
CA GLY A 480 29.37 0.97 -16.84
C GLY A 480 30.21 1.55 -15.69
N LYS A 481 29.99 1.11 -14.45
CA LYS A 481 30.70 1.56 -13.22
C LYS A 481 31.75 0.56 -12.73
N GLY A 482 32.16 -0.39 -13.57
CA GLY A 482 33.09 -1.49 -13.24
C GLY A 482 34.52 -1.09 -12.89
N GLN A 483 34.86 0.21 -12.92
CA GLN A 483 36.15 0.77 -12.48
C GLN A 483 35.97 1.99 -11.55
N SER A 484 34.76 2.19 -11.02
CA SER A 484 34.45 3.33 -10.16
C SER A 484 35.10 3.21 -8.76
N PRO A 485 35.23 4.30 -7.99
CA PRO A 485 35.65 4.22 -6.58
C PRO A 485 34.78 3.27 -5.75
N LYS A 486 33.48 3.21 -6.08
CA LYS A 486 32.55 2.26 -5.47
C LYS A 486 32.93 0.81 -5.79
N MET A 487 33.37 0.50 -7.01
CA MET A 487 33.90 -0.82 -7.35
C MET A 487 35.10 -1.17 -6.47
N ASN A 488 36.06 -0.26 -6.32
CA ASN A 488 37.26 -0.50 -5.51
C ASN A 488 36.91 -0.78 -4.04
N SER A 489 35.96 -0.02 -3.49
CA SER A 489 35.43 -0.27 -2.15
C SER A 489 34.76 -1.65 -2.05
N THR A 490 33.88 -2.01 -2.98
CA THR A 490 33.26 -3.35 -3.02
C THR A 490 34.29 -4.47 -3.06
N LEU A 491 35.34 -4.32 -3.88
CA LEU A 491 36.41 -5.32 -4.03
C LEU A 491 37.40 -5.34 -2.85
N SER A 492 37.40 -4.36 -1.95
CA SER A 492 38.24 -4.37 -0.75
C SER A 492 37.76 -5.35 0.32
N PHE A 493 36.49 -5.76 0.22
CA PHE A 493 35.85 -6.76 1.07
C PHE A 493 35.91 -8.19 0.47
N LEU A 494 36.63 -8.36 -0.64
CA LEU A 494 36.87 -9.62 -1.37
C LEU A 494 38.37 -9.93 -1.42
#